data_AF-A0A379TEJ7-F1
#
_entry.id   AF-A0A379TEJ7-F1
#
_cell.length_a   1.000
_cell.length_b   1.000
_cell.length_c   1.000
_cell.angle_alpha   90.00
_cell.angle_beta   90.00
_cell.angle_gamma   90.00
#
_symmetry.space_group_name_H-M   'P 1'
#
loop_
_entity.id
_entity.type
_entity.pdbx_description
1 polymer ?
#
loop_
_entity_poly.entity_id
_entity_poly.type
_entity_poly.pdbx_seq_one_letter_code
_entity_poly.pdbx_strand_id
1 'polypeptide(L)'
;MFRATAGVNTHKGSIFSLGLLCAAIGRLYQLRQPITAQTLCATSAAFCRGLTARELRQNNLQLTAGQRLYQQLGLTGARGEAEAGYPLVIRHALPHYRALLAQGRDPELALLDTLLLLMSLNGDTNVASRGGSDGLRWLQQHASFLLRQGGIRTPDDLVYLHQFNQQCIERNLSPGGSADLLIVTWFLAQISQVNH
;
A
#
# COMPACT_ATOMS: atom_id res chain seq x y z
N MET A 1 -8.12 16.27 -7.43
CA MET A 1 -8.76 15.31 -6.51
C MET A 1 -9.93 15.94 -5.76
N PHE A 2 -9.74 16.83 -4.77
CA PHE A 2 -10.83 17.42 -3.97
C PHE A 2 -12.02 18.01 -4.75
N ARG A 3 -11.72 18.72 -5.85
CA ARG A 3 -12.74 19.29 -6.73
C ARG A 3 -13.56 18.23 -7.49
N ALA A 4 -12.97 17.06 -7.74
CA ALA A 4 -13.60 15.94 -8.45
C ALA A 4 -14.32 14.96 -7.50
N THR A 5 -13.95 14.92 -6.23
CA THR A 5 -14.50 13.98 -5.24
C THR A 5 -15.46 14.64 -4.25
N ALA A 6 -15.94 15.86 -4.54
CA ALA A 6 -16.78 16.65 -3.64
C ALA A 6 -16.22 16.75 -2.20
N GLY A 7 -14.90 16.89 -2.08
CA GLY A 7 -14.22 16.97 -0.79
C GLY A 7 -13.85 15.62 -0.15
N VAL A 8 -14.20 14.48 -0.75
CA VAL A 8 -13.81 13.15 -0.25
C VAL A 8 -12.31 12.93 -0.44
N ASN A 9 -11.63 12.55 0.63
CA ASN A 9 -10.17 12.40 0.74
C ASN A 9 -9.60 11.11 0.14
N THR A 10 -10.24 10.56 -0.89
CA THR A 10 -9.82 9.31 -1.54
C THR A 10 -8.58 9.55 -2.43
N HIS A 11 -7.60 8.63 -2.39
CA HIS A 11 -6.37 8.60 -3.22
C HIS A 11 -5.20 9.54 -2.82
N LYS A 12 -5.19 10.13 -1.63
CA LYS A 12 -4.03 10.94 -1.18
C LYS A 12 -2.71 10.15 -1.15
N GLY A 13 -2.74 8.92 -0.62
CA GLY A 13 -1.54 8.09 -0.52
C GLY A 13 -1.04 7.66 -1.90
N SER A 14 -1.93 7.21 -2.78
CA SER A 14 -1.60 6.91 -4.18
C SER A 14 -0.94 8.08 -4.92
N ILE A 15 -1.52 9.29 -4.83
CA ILE A 15 -0.95 10.48 -5.50
C ILE A 15 0.43 10.80 -4.93
N PHE A 16 0.59 10.73 -3.61
CA PHE A 16 1.87 10.95 -2.95
C PHE A 16 2.93 9.94 -3.41
N SER A 17 2.61 8.64 -3.38
CA SER A 17 3.53 7.59 -3.73
C SER A 17 3.90 7.57 -5.22
N LEU A 18 2.91 7.70 -6.11
CA LEU A 18 3.17 7.78 -7.55
C LEU A 18 3.95 9.04 -7.92
N GLY A 19 3.66 10.18 -7.29
CA GLY A 19 4.42 11.42 -7.48
C GLY A 19 5.91 11.25 -7.14
N LEU A 20 6.21 10.59 -6.01
CA LEU A 20 7.59 10.28 -5.60
C LEU A 20 8.29 9.34 -6.58
N LEU A 21 7.58 8.32 -7.08
CA LEU A 21 8.14 7.37 -8.03
C LEU A 21 8.40 8.02 -9.39
N CYS A 22 7.49 8.85 -9.89
CA CYS A 22 7.71 9.63 -11.10
C CYS A 22 8.92 10.58 -10.96
N ALA A 23 9.07 11.25 -9.82
CA ALA A 23 10.25 12.07 -9.54
C ALA A 23 11.53 11.23 -9.49
N ALA A 24 11.46 10.01 -8.93
CA ALA A 24 12.60 9.09 -8.88
C ALA A 24 13.00 8.62 -10.28
N ILE A 25 12.04 8.30 -11.16
CA ILE A 25 12.30 7.99 -12.57
C ILE A 25 13.07 9.12 -13.23
N GLY A 26 12.56 10.37 -13.15
CA GLY A 26 13.21 11.52 -13.76
C GLY A 26 14.63 11.76 -13.26
N ARG A 27 14.86 11.59 -11.95
CA ARG A 27 16.20 11.70 -11.36
C ARG A 27 17.15 10.62 -11.86
N LEU A 28 16.72 9.36 -11.83
CA LEU A 28 17.55 8.23 -12.28
C LEU A 28 17.88 8.34 -13.77
N TYR A 29 16.89 8.74 -14.58
CA TYR A 29 17.06 8.99 -16.01
C TYR A 29 18.14 10.07 -16.27
N GLN A 30 18.04 11.22 -15.59
CA GLN A 30 19.03 12.30 -15.73
C GLN A 30 20.44 11.88 -15.30
N LEU A 31 20.55 11.03 -14.26
CA LEU A 31 21.81 10.50 -13.76
C LEU A 31 22.33 9.29 -14.55
N ARG A 32 21.62 8.83 -15.58
CA ARG A 32 21.91 7.61 -16.35
C ARG A 32 22.07 6.37 -15.46
N GLN A 33 21.27 6.29 -14.40
CA GLN A 33 21.24 5.15 -13.49
C GLN A 33 20.14 4.16 -13.88
N PRO A 34 20.29 2.86 -13.55
CA PRO A 34 19.26 1.86 -13.86
C PRO A 34 17.91 2.22 -13.23
N ILE A 35 16.84 2.13 -14.02
CA ILE A 35 15.46 2.32 -13.56
C ILE A 35 14.88 0.94 -13.24
N THR A 36 14.94 0.57 -11.97
CA THR A 36 14.46 -0.71 -11.45
C THR A 36 13.58 -0.46 -10.24
N ALA A 37 12.78 -1.44 -9.82
CA ALA A 37 11.97 -1.32 -8.61
C ALA A 37 12.84 -0.95 -7.38
N GLN A 38 14.01 -1.55 -7.25
CA GLN A 38 14.95 -1.31 -6.16
C GLN A 38 15.50 0.12 -6.19
N THR A 39 15.99 0.58 -7.35
CA THR A 39 16.57 1.93 -7.47
C THR A 39 15.52 3.02 -7.34
N LEU A 40 14.30 2.78 -7.82
CA LEU A 40 13.17 3.69 -7.65
C LEU A 40 12.78 3.85 -6.18
N CYS A 41 12.55 2.73 -5.48
CA CYS A 41 12.19 2.75 -4.07
C CYS A 41 13.31 3.34 -3.19
N ALA A 42 14.57 3.03 -3.48
CA ALA A 42 15.72 3.64 -2.78
C ALA A 42 15.82 5.15 -3.01
N THR A 43 15.54 5.61 -4.23
CA THR A 43 15.53 7.05 -4.56
C THR A 43 14.37 7.77 -3.89
N SER A 44 13.17 7.18 -3.87
CA SER A 44 12.03 7.71 -3.11
C SER A 44 12.33 7.79 -1.61
N ALA A 45 12.98 6.77 -1.03
CA ALA A 45 13.43 6.80 0.36
C ALA A 45 14.40 7.95 0.63
N ALA A 46 15.32 8.22 -0.29
CA ALA A 46 16.25 9.33 -0.18
C ALA A 46 15.53 10.70 -0.19
N PHE A 47 14.49 10.87 -1.02
CA PHE A 47 13.66 12.09 -1.01
C PHE A 47 12.89 12.27 0.30
N CYS A 48 12.47 11.16 0.91
CA CYS A 48 11.67 11.16 2.13
C CYS A 48 12.49 11.07 3.42
N ARG A 49 13.83 11.15 3.36
CA ARG A 49 14.68 11.06 4.55
C ARG A 49 14.32 12.16 5.58
N GLY A 50 14.05 11.74 6.81
CA GLY A 50 13.62 12.59 7.91
C GLY A 50 12.14 13.01 7.88
N LEU A 51 11.35 12.51 6.93
CA LEU A 51 9.95 12.90 6.75
C LEU A 51 9.08 12.51 7.95
N THR A 52 9.19 11.27 8.44
CA THR A 52 8.42 10.82 9.61
C THR A 52 8.82 11.58 10.86
N ALA A 53 10.11 11.84 11.08
CA ALA A 53 10.57 12.61 12.21
C ALA A 53 10.03 14.06 12.17
N ARG A 54 10.08 14.71 11.01
CA ARG A 54 9.58 16.08 10.82
C ARG A 54 8.06 16.18 10.97
N GLU A 55 7.31 15.27 10.34
CA GLU A 55 5.85 15.42 10.24
C GLU A 55 5.06 14.65 11.29
N LEU A 56 5.59 13.54 11.83
CA LEU A 56 4.87 12.71 12.80
C LEU A 56 5.31 12.92 14.25
N ARG A 57 6.56 13.33 14.50
CA ARG A 57 7.05 13.56 15.89
C ARG A 57 6.83 14.98 16.41
N GLN A 58 6.60 15.97 15.55
CA GLN A 58 6.36 17.34 16.01
C GLN A 58 4.98 17.45 16.69
N ASN A 59 4.99 17.73 17.99
CA ASN A 59 3.79 17.94 18.79
C ASN A 59 3.24 19.34 18.55
N ASN A 60 2.33 19.47 17.60
CA ASN A 60 1.48 20.65 17.48
C ASN A 60 0.28 20.53 18.42
N LEU A 61 -0.25 21.66 18.92
CA LEU A 61 -1.39 21.71 19.85
C LEU A 61 -2.64 20.97 19.35
N GLN A 62 -2.76 20.75 18.03
CA GLN A 62 -3.79 19.91 17.41
C GLN A 62 -3.13 18.80 16.59
N LEU A 63 -3.08 17.59 17.17
CA LEU A 63 -2.52 16.43 16.49
C LEU A 63 -3.39 16.02 15.30
N THR A 64 -2.78 15.95 14.12
CA THR A 64 -3.42 15.33 12.95
C THR A 64 -3.71 13.85 13.22
N ALA A 65 -4.68 13.25 12.50
CA ALA A 65 -5.01 11.83 12.65
C ALA A 65 -3.78 10.91 12.50
N GLY A 66 -2.87 11.25 11.58
CA GLY A 66 -1.62 10.50 11.38
C GLY A 66 -0.66 10.60 12.57
N GLN A 67 -0.50 11.78 13.17
CA GLN A 67 0.32 11.97 14.37
C GLN A 67 -0.25 11.21 15.57
N ARG A 68 -1.58 11.24 15.75
CA ARG A 68 -2.26 10.49 16.80
C ARG A 68 -2.03 8.98 16.67
N LEU A 69 -2.23 8.43 15.47
CA LEU A 69 -2.01 7.01 15.20
C LEU A 69 -0.53 6.60 15.36
N TYR A 70 0.39 7.47 14.97
CA TYR A 70 1.81 7.26 15.21
C TYR A 70 2.13 7.20 16.71
N GLN A 71 1.59 8.11 17.53
CA GLN A 71 1.80 8.10 18.98
C GLN A 71 1.14 6.92 19.69
N GLN A 72 -0.09 6.56 19.31
CA GLN A 72 -0.87 5.53 20.00
C GLN A 72 -0.49 4.11 19.58
N LEU A 73 -0.15 3.91 18.31
CA LEU A 73 0.02 2.58 17.71
C LEU A 73 1.37 2.39 17.00
N GLY A 74 2.24 3.40 16.96
CA GLY A 74 3.52 3.35 16.23
C GLY A 74 3.37 3.34 14.70
N LEU A 75 2.16 3.57 14.18
CA LEU A 75 1.88 3.48 12.75
C LEU A 75 2.34 4.74 12.01
N THR A 76 3.27 4.57 11.08
CA THR A 76 3.84 5.66 10.27
C THR A 76 3.07 5.92 8.97
N GLY A 77 2.29 4.95 8.50
CA GLY A 77 1.48 5.01 7.28
C GLY A 77 2.31 5.25 6.01
N ALA A 78 1.70 5.86 5.00
CA ALA A 78 2.31 6.09 3.69
C ALA A 78 3.66 6.85 3.74
N ARG A 79 3.84 7.74 4.72
CA ARG A 79 5.10 8.48 4.92
C ARG A 79 6.24 7.56 5.35
N GLY A 80 5.96 6.65 6.28
CA GLY A 80 6.97 5.69 6.74
C GLY A 80 7.29 4.66 5.69
N GLU A 81 6.28 4.18 4.95
CA GLU A 81 6.52 3.31 3.80
C GLU A 81 7.42 4.00 2.76
N ALA A 82 7.12 5.26 2.39
CA ALA A 82 7.95 5.99 1.44
C ALA A 82 9.37 6.26 1.96
N GLU A 83 9.53 6.67 3.21
CA GLU A 83 10.84 6.91 3.84
C GLU A 83 11.67 5.62 3.97
N ALA A 84 11.02 4.48 4.20
CA ALA A 84 11.67 3.17 4.25
C ALA A 84 11.90 2.54 2.87
N GLY A 85 11.43 3.17 1.79
CA GLY A 85 11.55 2.63 0.42
C GLY A 85 10.60 1.47 0.13
N TYR A 86 9.36 1.57 0.59
CA TYR A 86 8.26 0.63 0.35
C TYR A 86 8.63 -0.84 0.64
N PRO A 87 9.06 -1.16 1.87
CA PRO A 87 9.54 -2.51 2.22
C PRO A 87 8.47 -3.59 2.00
N LEU A 88 7.18 -3.30 2.27
CA LEU A 88 6.09 -4.24 2.02
C LEU A 88 5.96 -4.57 0.53
N VAL A 89 6.14 -3.58 -0.34
CA VAL A 89 6.08 -3.78 -1.78
C VAL A 89 7.27 -4.60 -2.27
N ILE A 90 8.49 -4.18 -1.93
CA ILE A 90 9.71 -4.81 -2.46
C ILE A 90 9.90 -6.23 -1.92
N ARG A 91 9.60 -6.48 -0.65
CA ARG A 91 9.88 -7.77 0.00
C ARG A 91 8.74 -8.78 -0.15
N HIS A 92 7.50 -8.31 -0.33
CA HIS A 92 6.32 -9.19 -0.30
C HIS A 92 5.45 -9.04 -1.53
N ALA A 93 4.83 -7.87 -1.74
CA ALA A 93 3.76 -7.72 -2.72
C ALA A 93 4.25 -7.89 -4.17
N LEU A 94 5.37 -7.26 -4.55
CA LEU A 94 5.89 -7.34 -5.92
C LEU A 94 6.40 -8.75 -6.28
N PRO A 95 7.19 -9.45 -5.44
CA PRO A 95 7.53 -10.85 -5.68
C PRO A 95 6.29 -11.75 -5.79
N HIS A 96 5.31 -11.56 -4.90
CA HIS A 96 4.09 -12.35 -4.88
C HIS A 96 3.25 -12.18 -6.15
N TYR A 97 2.99 -10.94 -6.55
CA TYR A 97 2.26 -10.62 -7.78
C TYR A 97 2.94 -11.22 -9.02
N ARG A 98 4.26 -11.08 -9.12
CA ARG A 98 5.04 -11.66 -10.24
C ARG A 98 5.00 -13.18 -10.26
N ALA A 99 5.06 -13.83 -9.09
CA ALA A 99 4.98 -15.28 -8.99
C ALA A 99 3.61 -15.79 -9.47
N LEU A 100 2.52 -15.13 -9.11
CA LEU A 100 1.18 -15.47 -9.59
C LEU A 100 1.07 -15.32 -11.12
N LEU A 101 1.57 -14.22 -11.68
CA LEU A 101 1.59 -14.04 -13.14
C LEU A 101 2.42 -15.11 -13.84
N ALA A 102 3.58 -15.48 -13.29
CA ALA A 102 4.44 -16.54 -13.84
C ALA A 102 3.77 -17.93 -13.80
N GLN A 103 2.82 -18.13 -12.88
CA GLN A 103 1.97 -19.33 -12.82
C GLN A 103 0.79 -19.28 -13.80
N GLY A 104 0.68 -18.23 -14.62
CA GLY A 104 -0.45 -18.03 -15.55
C GLY A 104 -1.74 -17.58 -14.87
N ARG A 105 -1.68 -17.06 -13.63
CA ARG A 105 -2.84 -16.46 -12.97
C ARG A 105 -3.31 -15.26 -13.79
N ASP A 106 -4.63 -15.13 -13.90
CA ASP A 106 -5.25 -13.91 -14.43
C ASP A 106 -4.72 -12.66 -13.68
N PRO A 107 -4.32 -11.59 -14.39
CA PRO A 107 -3.73 -10.41 -13.75
C PRO A 107 -4.63 -9.70 -12.74
N GLU A 108 -5.95 -9.69 -12.92
CA GLU A 108 -6.87 -9.07 -11.96
C GLU A 108 -6.97 -9.94 -10.70
N LEU A 109 -7.12 -11.25 -10.86
CA LEU A 109 -7.12 -12.17 -9.70
C LEU A 109 -5.80 -12.11 -8.93
N ALA A 110 -4.66 -12.00 -9.63
CA ALA A 110 -3.36 -11.83 -9.01
C ALA A 110 -3.25 -10.51 -8.21
N LEU A 111 -3.88 -9.42 -8.67
CA LEU A 111 -3.94 -8.16 -7.94
C LEU A 111 -4.83 -8.28 -6.69
N LEU A 112 -5.99 -8.93 -6.80
CA LEU A 112 -6.89 -9.15 -5.65
C LEU A 112 -6.23 -10.02 -4.57
N ASP A 113 -5.52 -11.07 -4.98
CA ASP A 113 -4.74 -11.90 -4.05
C ASP A 113 -3.60 -11.11 -3.39
N THR A 114 -2.88 -10.31 -4.18
CA THR A 114 -1.82 -9.42 -3.66
C THR A 114 -2.38 -8.35 -2.71
N LEU A 115 -3.61 -7.88 -2.93
CA LEU A 115 -4.29 -6.97 -2.00
C LEU A 115 -4.55 -7.65 -0.66
N LEU A 116 -5.01 -8.91 -0.65
CA LEU A 116 -5.15 -9.68 0.59
C LEU A 116 -3.80 -9.84 1.31
N LEU A 117 -2.72 -10.10 0.58
CA LEU A 117 -1.37 -10.16 1.15
C LEU A 117 -1.02 -8.83 1.83
N LEU A 118 -1.22 -7.70 1.15
CA LEU A 118 -0.96 -6.38 1.72
C LEU A 118 -1.85 -6.10 2.94
N MET A 119 -3.13 -6.44 2.90
CA MET A 119 -4.06 -6.27 4.04
C MET A 119 -3.67 -7.12 5.24
N SER A 120 -3.04 -8.28 5.03
CA SER A 120 -2.57 -9.16 6.12
C SER A 120 -1.32 -8.64 6.83
N LEU A 121 -0.51 -7.83 6.16
CA LEU A 121 0.80 -7.36 6.66
C LEU A 121 0.80 -5.88 7.06
N ASN A 122 0.06 -5.04 6.33
CA ASN A 122 0.17 -3.59 6.46
C ASN A 122 -0.46 -3.08 7.76
N GLY A 123 0.26 -2.20 8.46
CA GLY A 123 -0.27 -1.40 9.55
C GLY A 123 -1.13 -0.25 9.01
N ASP A 124 -2.24 -0.59 8.35
CA ASP A 124 -3.04 0.35 7.57
C ASP A 124 -3.68 1.44 8.45
N THR A 125 -3.18 2.66 8.34
CA THR A 125 -3.65 3.81 9.13
C THR A 125 -5.10 4.18 8.83
N ASN A 126 -5.63 3.89 7.63
CA ASN A 126 -7.04 4.16 7.32
C ASN A 126 -7.94 3.21 8.10
N VAL A 127 -7.56 1.94 8.20
CA VAL A 127 -8.26 0.93 8.99
C VAL A 127 -8.17 1.28 10.46
N ALA A 128 -6.97 1.54 10.96
CA ALA A 128 -6.74 1.90 12.36
C ALA A 128 -7.47 3.19 12.77
N SER A 129 -7.63 4.17 11.87
CA SER A 129 -8.37 5.41 12.15
C SER A 129 -9.87 5.19 12.40
N ARG A 130 -10.46 4.12 11.85
CA ARG A 130 -11.89 3.82 11.93
C ARG A 130 -12.21 2.72 12.93
N GLY A 131 -11.44 1.64 12.90
CA GLY A 131 -11.65 0.46 13.73
C GLY A 131 -10.67 0.30 14.89
N GLY A 132 -9.74 1.25 15.08
CA GLY A 132 -8.70 1.15 16.09
C GLY A 132 -7.78 -0.06 15.86
N SER A 133 -7.07 -0.45 16.92
CA SER A 133 -6.16 -1.61 16.86
C SER A 133 -6.89 -2.94 16.66
N ASP A 134 -8.12 -3.07 17.18
CA ASP A 134 -8.95 -4.27 17.03
C ASP A 134 -9.41 -4.46 15.59
N GLY A 135 -9.90 -3.39 14.93
CA GLY A 135 -10.30 -3.45 13.53
C GLY A 135 -9.13 -3.78 12.61
N LEU A 136 -7.93 -3.23 12.88
CA LEU A 136 -6.72 -3.56 12.15
C LEU A 136 -6.34 -5.04 12.32
N ARG A 137 -6.31 -5.55 13.57
CA ARG A 137 -6.02 -6.96 13.84
C ARG A 137 -7.04 -7.89 13.17
N TRP A 138 -8.33 -7.56 13.28
CA TRP A 138 -9.40 -8.34 12.66
C TRP A 138 -9.21 -8.45 11.15
N LEU A 139 -8.91 -7.32 10.49
CA LEU A 139 -8.66 -7.26 9.05
C LEU A 139 -7.47 -8.16 8.66
N GLN A 140 -6.36 -8.01 9.37
CA GLN A 140 -5.13 -8.76 9.10
C GLN A 140 -5.35 -10.26 9.26
N GLN A 141 -6.08 -10.67 10.30
CA GLN A 141 -6.42 -12.07 10.56
C GLN A 141 -7.33 -12.66 9.49
N HIS A 142 -8.36 -11.93 9.04
CA HIS A 142 -9.28 -12.41 8.00
C HIS A 142 -8.60 -12.49 6.63
N ALA A 143 -7.80 -11.49 6.27
CA ALA A 143 -7.00 -11.55 5.05
C ALA A 143 -6.01 -12.72 5.07
N SER A 144 -5.32 -12.93 6.20
CA SER A 144 -4.44 -14.10 6.39
C SER A 144 -5.18 -15.43 6.30
N PHE A 145 -6.41 -15.48 6.81
CA PHE A 145 -7.24 -16.69 6.74
C PHE A 145 -7.59 -17.03 5.30
N LEU A 146 -8.05 -16.07 4.49
CA LEU A 146 -8.35 -16.28 3.08
C LEU A 146 -7.12 -16.74 2.28
N LEU A 147 -5.95 -16.15 2.53
CA LEU A 147 -4.70 -16.59 1.90
C LEU A 147 -4.36 -18.05 2.26
N ARG A 148 -4.57 -18.45 3.52
CA ARG A 148 -4.37 -19.86 3.96
C ARG A 148 -5.38 -20.82 3.34
N GLN A 149 -6.57 -20.36 2.95
CA GLN A 149 -7.55 -21.17 2.21
C GLN A 149 -7.20 -21.31 0.72
N GLY A 150 -6.08 -20.73 0.27
CA GLY A 150 -5.60 -20.80 -1.10
C GLY A 150 -5.66 -19.48 -1.86
N GLY A 151 -6.20 -18.42 -1.26
CA GLY A 151 -6.26 -17.10 -1.87
C GLY A 151 -7.26 -17.00 -3.03
N ILE A 152 -7.08 -16.01 -3.89
CA ILE A 152 -7.92 -15.74 -5.06
C ILE A 152 -7.27 -16.35 -6.30
N ARG A 153 -7.80 -17.48 -6.75
CA ARG A 153 -7.18 -18.28 -7.82
C ARG A 153 -8.01 -18.28 -9.09
N THR A 154 -9.32 -18.32 -8.92
CA THR A 154 -10.31 -18.44 -9.98
C THR A 154 -11.44 -17.44 -9.74
N PRO A 155 -12.28 -17.14 -10.75
CA PRO A 155 -13.45 -16.28 -10.54
C PRO A 155 -14.40 -16.79 -9.45
N ASP A 156 -14.47 -18.11 -9.23
CA ASP A 156 -15.33 -18.70 -8.19
C ASP A 156 -14.88 -18.31 -6.77
N ASP A 157 -13.59 -18.03 -6.56
CA ASP A 157 -13.06 -17.61 -5.26
C ASP A 157 -13.50 -16.18 -4.89
N LEU A 158 -14.01 -15.38 -5.84
CA LEU A 158 -14.45 -14.01 -5.61
C LEU A 158 -15.61 -13.92 -4.61
N VAL A 159 -16.39 -14.99 -4.45
CA VAL A 159 -17.45 -15.04 -3.43
C VAL A 159 -16.91 -14.80 -2.03
N TYR A 160 -15.74 -15.35 -1.70
CA TYR A 160 -15.11 -15.18 -0.39
C TYR A 160 -14.61 -13.75 -0.20
N LEU A 161 -14.07 -13.14 -1.25
CA LEU A 161 -13.63 -11.75 -1.22
C LEU A 161 -14.80 -10.79 -1.07
N HIS A 162 -15.93 -11.05 -1.75
CA HIS A 162 -17.14 -10.26 -1.61
C HIS A 162 -17.71 -10.35 -0.20
N GLN A 163 -17.76 -11.54 0.39
CA GLN A 163 -18.17 -11.73 1.79
C GLN A 163 -17.26 -10.96 2.75
N PHE A 164 -15.94 -11.07 2.57
CA PHE A 164 -14.98 -10.32 3.39
C PHE A 164 -15.13 -8.81 3.23
N ASN A 165 -15.37 -8.33 2.01
CA ASN A 165 -15.62 -6.91 1.74
C ASN A 165 -16.90 -6.42 2.43
N GLN A 166 -17.99 -7.21 2.42
CA GLN A 166 -19.21 -6.87 3.16
C GLN A 166 -18.94 -6.75 4.67
N GLN A 167 -18.19 -7.70 5.24
CA GLN A 167 -17.81 -7.64 6.65
C GLN A 167 -16.93 -6.42 6.98
N CYS A 168 -16.09 -5.97 6.04
CA CYS A 168 -15.33 -4.73 6.17
C CYS A 168 -16.27 -3.51 6.18
N ILE A 169 -17.25 -3.46 5.28
CA ILE A 169 -18.25 -2.39 5.19
C ILE A 169 -19.05 -2.29 6.50
N GLU A 170 -19.57 -3.41 7.01
CA GLU A 170 -20.31 -3.48 8.27
C GLU A 170 -19.50 -2.96 9.47
N ARG A 171 -18.18 -3.19 9.46
CA ARG A 171 -17.25 -2.73 10.49
C ARG A 171 -16.68 -1.35 10.22
N ASN A 172 -17.10 -0.69 9.14
CA ASN A 172 -16.56 0.58 8.66
C ASN A 172 -15.01 0.55 8.49
N LEU A 173 -14.47 -0.58 8.04
CA LEU A 173 -13.04 -0.73 7.77
C LEU A 173 -12.76 -0.48 6.30
N SER A 174 -11.80 0.40 6.01
CA SER A 174 -11.39 0.71 4.65
C SER A 174 -9.87 0.57 4.52
N PRO A 175 -9.37 -0.47 3.83
CA PRO A 175 -7.95 -0.76 3.67
C PRO A 175 -7.27 0.13 2.61
N GLY A 176 -7.48 1.43 2.71
CA GLY A 176 -7.00 2.38 1.68
C GLY A 176 -5.48 2.45 1.59
N GLY A 177 -4.75 2.29 2.71
CA GLY A 177 -3.29 2.27 2.68
C GLY A 177 -2.74 1.03 1.97
N SER A 178 -3.43 -0.10 2.14
CA SER A 178 -3.11 -1.36 1.45
C SER A 178 -3.41 -1.26 -0.05
N ALA A 179 -4.50 -0.59 -0.44
CA ALA A 179 -4.80 -0.28 -1.83
C ALA A 179 -3.75 0.66 -2.47
N ASP A 180 -3.29 1.68 -1.74
CA ASP A 180 -2.22 2.57 -2.21
C ASP A 180 -0.92 1.77 -2.47
N LEU A 181 -0.56 0.82 -1.60
CA LEU A 181 0.59 -0.07 -1.80
C LEU A 181 0.40 -1.06 -2.97
N LEU A 182 -0.84 -1.49 -3.24
CA LEU A 182 -1.14 -2.33 -4.41
C LEU A 182 -0.88 -1.55 -5.70
N ILE A 183 -1.25 -0.27 -5.75
CA ILE A 183 -0.98 0.61 -6.89
C ILE A 183 0.53 0.77 -7.11
N VAL A 184 1.31 0.98 -6.05
CA VAL A 184 2.78 1.00 -6.14
C VAL A 184 3.32 -0.33 -6.67
N THR A 185 2.79 -1.45 -6.16
CA THR A 185 3.19 -2.80 -6.60
C THR A 185 2.96 -2.98 -8.09
N TRP A 186 1.75 -2.68 -8.57
CA TRP A 186 1.40 -2.79 -9.97
C TRP A 186 2.26 -1.88 -10.84
N PHE A 187 2.44 -0.62 -10.45
CA PHE A 187 3.26 0.35 -11.18
C PHE A 187 4.71 -0.13 -11.37
N LEU A 188 5.34 -0.62 -10.30
CA LEU A 188 6.70 -1.17 -10.36
C LEU A 188 6.78 -2.46 -11.20
N ALA A 189 5.73 -3.27 -11.21
CA ALA A 189 5.64 -4.44 -12.08
C ALA A 189 5.64 -4.04 -13.57
N GLN A 190 4.93 -2.97 -13.94
CA GLN A 190 4.89 -2.47 -15.33
C GLN A 190 6.23 -1.88 -15.77
N ILE A 191 6.91 -1.12 -14.91
CA ILE A 191 8.22 -0.53 -15.27
C ILE A 191 9.26 -1.60 -15.60
N SER A 192 9.23 -2.74 -14.91
CA SER A 192 10.22 -3.80 -15.16
C SER A 192 10.00 -4.55 -16.48
N GLN A 193 8.90 -4.29 -17.19
CA GLN A 193 8.66 -4.82 -18.54
C GLN A 193 9.13 -3.86 -19.64
N VAL A 194 9.44 -2.61 -19.31
CA VAL A 194 9.96 -1.62 -20.25
C VAL A 194 11.48 -1.79 -20.31
N ASN A 195 11.95 -2.56 -21.29
CA ASN A 195 13.38 -2.60 -21.62
C ASN A 195 13.82 -1.19 -22.04
N HIS A 196 14.73 -0.58 -21.28
CA HIS A 196 15.45 0.65 -21.65
C HIS A 196 16.74 0.31 -22.39
#